data_AF-A0A8C5IZ15-F1
#
_entry.id   AF-A0A8C5IZ15-F1
#
_cell.length_a   1.000
_cell.length_b   1.000
_cell.length_c   1.000
_cell.angle_alpha   90.00
_cell.angle_beta   90.00
_cell.angle_gamma   90.00
#
_symmetry.space_group_name_H-M   'P 1'
#
loop_
_entity.id
_entity.type
_entity.pdbx_description
1 polymer ?
#
loop_
_entity_poly.entity_id
_entity_poly.type
_entity_poly.pdbx_seq_one_letter_code
_entity_poly.pdbx_strand_id
1 'polypeptide(L)'
;AIFVHELEREPFLEAFTAPVTFRAHLWGHPDLPRWLRLAQRGPGQPGFLYGCPGAPELGTHSIQVLAYNRHTFATASQRLVIAVTPAPFQAEFLVGNRDVEELLPEAARELFLQASAGLWERGDLHVVNVTSALDRGGRVPLPIEGRKEGVYVQVGSHSPFSPCLASAVSPQSRARCHRGQRPL
;
A
#
# COMPACT_ATOMS: atom_id res chain seq x y z
N ALA A 1 0.86 6.03 -9.30
CA ALA A 1 1.08 4.62 -8.90
C ALA A 1 1.61 4.55 -7.47
N ILE A 2 1.23 3.49 -6.73
CA ILE A 2 1.69 3.19 -5.38
C ILE A 2 3.17 2.89 -5.46
N PHE A 3 3.93 3.49 -4.56
CA PHE A 3 5.30 3.05 -4.34
C PHE A 3 5.24 1.75 -3.53
N VAL A 4 5.80 0.67 -4.07
CA VAL A 4 6.02 -0.58 -3.33
C VAL A 4 7.44 -1.02 -3.65
N HIS A 5 8.24 -1.19 -2.60
CA HIS A 5 9.58 -1.71 -2.70
C HIS A 5 9.72 -2.85 -1.69
N GLU A 6 9.96 -4.04 -2.22
CA GLU A 6 10.28 -5.21 -1.43
C GLU A 6 11.70 -5.09 -0.90
N LEU A 7 11.84 -5.23 0.41
CA LEU A 7 13.13 -5.25 1.09
C LEU A 7 13.61 -6.70 1.10
N GLU A 8 14.36 -7.03 0.05
CA GLU A 8 15.11 -8.27 -0.06
C GLU A 8 16.15 -8.35 1.06
N ARG A 9 16.42 -9.57 1.51
CA ARG A 9 17.40 -9.84 2.57
C ARG A 9 18.81 -9.85 1.99
N GLU A 10 18.91 -10.27 0.73
CA GLU A 10 20.09 -10.56 -0.07
C GLU A 10 21.11 -9.41 -0.11
N PRO A 11 20.74 -8.13 -0.33
CA PRO A 11 21.71 -7.03 -0.28
C PRO A 11 22.28 -6.74 1.12
N PHE A 12 21.69 -7.32 2.17
CA PHE A 12 22.18 -7.22 3.55
C PHE A 12 23.00 -8.47 3.98
N LEU A 13 23.27 -9.40 3.05
CA LEU A 13 23.74 -10.75 3.34
C LEU A 13 25.14 -11.06 2.77
N GLU A 14 26.14 -10.98 3.63
CA GLU A 14 27.17 -12.03 3.69
C GLU A 14 26.96 -12.97 4.91
N ALA A 15 25.92 -12.82 5.76
CA ALA A 15 26.00 -13.36 7.13
C ALA A 15 24.74 -13.89 7.86
N PHE A 16 23.58 -14.18 7.24
CA PHE A 16 22.39 -14.51 8.05
C PHE A 16 21.76 -15.87 7.79
N THR A 17 22.04 -16.79 8.72
CA THR A 17 21.19 -17.92 9.10
C THR A 17 20.06 -17.49 10.07
N ALA A 18 19.99 -16.20 10.42
CA ALA A 18 19.16 -15.63 11.48
C ALA A 18 18.01 -14.73 10.95
N PRO A 19 16.87 -14.60 11.66
CA PRO A 19 15.80 -13.66 11.34
C PRO A 19 16.25 -12.19 11.41
N VAL A 20 15.73 -11.37 10.50
CA VAL A 20 16.03 -9.95 10.29
C VAL A 20 14.79 -9.10 10.47
N THR A 21 14.89 -8.01 11.24
CA THR A 21 13.85 -6.99 11.29
C THR A 21 14.29 -5.75 10.55
N PHE A 22 13.40 -5.20 9.73
CA PHE A 22 13.65 -3.94 9.04
C PHE A 22 13.12 -2.76 9.86
N ARG A 23 13.85 -1.65 9.79
CA ARG A 23 13.38 -0.32 10.18
C ARG A 23 13.66 0.64 9.04
N ALA A 24 12.83 1.65 8.90
CA ALA A 24 13.01 2.66 7.87
C ALA A 24 12.71 4.03 8.45
N HIS A 25 13.45 5.04 8.03
CA HIS A 25 13.30 6.42 8.49
C HIS A 25 13.76 7.39 7.40
N LEU A 26 13.20 8.60 7.41
CA LEU A 26 13.67 9.67 6.55
C LEU A 26 15.11 10.05 6.94
N TRP A 27 15.98 10.27 5.96
CA TRP A 27 17.38 10.58 6.22
C TRP A 27 17.54 11.79 7.15
N GLY A 28 18.23 11.61 8.28
CA GLY A 28 18.42 12.65 9.30
C GLY A 28 17.24 12.83 10.26
N HIS A 29 16.20 12.00 10.19
CA HIS A 29 15.01 12.04 11.02
C HIS A 29 14.70 10.65 11.62
N PRO A 30 13.97 10.58 12.75
CA PRO A 30 13.62 9.30 13.39
C PRO A 30 12.43 8.59 12.72
N ASP A 31 11.60 9.34 11.99
CA ASP A 31 10.32 8.86 11.47
C ASP A 31 10.33 8.74 9.94
N LEU A 32 9.42 7.93 9.40
CA LEU A 32 9.13 7.91 7.96
C LEU A 32 8.32 9.16 7.55
N PRO A 33 8.41 9.58 6.27
CA PRO A 33 7.46 10.52 5.72
C PRO A 33 6.03 10.04 5.93
N ARG A 34 5.09 10.98 6.15
CA ARG A 34 3.70 10.65 6.48
C ARG A 34 3.01 9.75 5.46
N TRP A 35 3.41 9.82 4.21
CA TRP A 35 2.87 9.04 3.10
C TRP A 35 3.45 7.62 2.96
N LEU A 36 4.54 7.31 3.67
CA LEU A 36 5.31 6.09 3.53
C LEU A 36 5.19 5.22 4.78
N ARG A 37 5.10 3.91 4.59
CA ARG A 37 4.94 2.90 5.64
C ARG A 37 5.88 1.72 5.40
N LEU A 38 6.21 1.03 6.49
CA LEU A 38 6.96 -0.22 6.47
C LEU A 38 6.06 -1.30 7.07
N ALA A 39 5.75 -2.34 6.31
CA ALA A 39 5.09 -3.54 6.80
C ALA A 39 6.06 -4.71 6.84
N GLN A 40 6.10 -5.42 7.96
CA GLN A 40 6.80 -6.69 8.07
C GLN A 40 6.05 -7.56 9.09
N ARG A 41 5.47 -8.68 8.63
CA ARG A 41 4.70 -9.60 9.50
C ARG A 41 5.54 -10.24 10.60
N GLY A 42 6.83 -10.45 10.34
CA GLY A 42 7.73 -11.05 11.30
C GLY A 42 9.17 -11.05 10.79
N PRO A 43 10.15 -11.32 11.67
CA PRO A 43 11.57 -11.19 11.35
C PRO A 43 12.09 -12.22 10.34
N GLY A 44 11.31 -13.26 10.01
CA GLY A 44 11.66 -14.22 8.96
C GLY A 44 10.96 -13.95 7.62
N GLN A 45 10.20 -12.86 7.51
CA GLN A 45 9.38 -12.50 6.35
C GLN A 45 9.98 -11.27 5.66
N PRO A 46 9.78 -11.11 4.33
CA PRO A 46 10.18 -9.90 3.63
C PRO A 46 9.51 -8.66 4.24
N GLY A 47 10.24 -7.55 4.23
CA GLY A 47 9.69 -6.24 4.57
C GLY A 47 9.19 -5.56 3.31
N PHE A 48 8.13 -4.77 3.41
CA PHE A 48 7.65 -3.95 2.30
C PHE A 48 7.63 -2.49 2.72
N LEU A 49 8.35 -1.67 1.96
CA LEU A 49 8.25 -0.23 2.04
C LEU A 49 7.19 0.21 1.01
N TYR A 50 6.07 0.75 1.46
CA TYR A 50 4.98 1.11 0.58
C TYR A 50 4.31 2.42 0.98
N GLY A 51 3.73 3.11 0.01
CA GLY A 51 3.08 4.39 0.27
C GLY A 51 2.54 5.07 -0.97
N CYS A 52 1.68 6.05 -0.74
CA CYS A 52 1.15 6.93 -1.79
C CYS A 52 1.48 8.37 -1.45
N PRO A 53 2.46 8.98 -2.14
CA PRO A 53 2.75 10.39 -1.94
C PRO A 53 1.63 11.26 -2.53
N GLY A 54 1.24 12.30 -1.82
CA GLY A 54 0.32 13.33 -2.29
C GLY A 54 1.06 14.51 -2.93
N ALA A 55 0.26 15.50 -3.36
CA ALA A 55 0.76 16.75 -3.93
C ALA A 55 1.78 17.52 -3.05
N PRO A 56 1.67 17.58 -1.70
CA PRO A 56 2.67 18.28 -0.89
C PRO A 56 3.98 17.51 -0.77
N GLU A 57 4.02 16.24 -1.18
CA GLU A 57 5.21 15.39 -1.07
C GLU A 57 5.95 15.24 -2.42
N LEU A 58 5.65 16.09 -3.39
CA LEU A 58 6.38 16.18 -4.66
C LEU A 58 7.88 16.43 -4.41
N GLY A 59 8.72 15.75 -5.20
CA GLY A 59 10.17 15.85 -5.11
C GLY A 59 10.84 14.54 -4.72
N THR A 60 12.07 14.64 -4.21
CA THR A 60 12.94 13.50 -3.92
C THR A 60 13.06 13.29 -2.42
N HIS A 61 12.72 12.10 -1.93
CA HIS A 61 12.86 11.71 -0.53
C HIS A 61 13.97 10.67 -0.39
N SER A 62 14.91 10.89 0.54
CA SER A 62 15.95 9.93 0.86
C SER A 62 15.57 9.15 2.11
N ILE A 63 15.32 7.85 1.98
CA ILE A 63 14.93 6.96 3.07
C ILE A 63 16.14 6.09 3.43
N GLN A 64 16.46 6.03 4.71
CA GLN A 64 17.42 5.07 5.23
C GLN A 64 16.64 3.83 5.69
N VAL A 65 17.01 2.67 5.17
CA VAL A 65 16.50 1.38 5.64
C VAL A 65 17.61 0.69 6.41
N LEU A 66 17.29 0.25 7.61
CA LEU A 66 18.17 -0.46 8.53
C LEU A 66 17.66 -1.90 8.66
N ALA A 67 18.50 -2.85 8.29
CA ALA A 67 18.29 -4.25 8.60
C ALA A 67 19.00 -4.58 9.93
N TYR A 68 18.29 -5.29 10.81
CA TYR A 68 18.79 -5.66 12.13
C TYR A 68 18.74 -7.17 12.34
N ASN A 69 19.90 -7.77 12.63
CA ASN A 69 20.01 -9.18 12.98
C ASN A 69 19.46 -9.43 14.39
N ARG A 70 18.45 -10.31 14.51
CA ARG A 70 17.83 -10.64 15.81
C ARG A 70 18.71 -11.50 16.74
N HIS A 71 19.78 -12.10 16.22
CA HIS A 71 20.71 -12.93 16.99
C HIS A 71 22.02 -12.21 17.32
N THR A 72 22.66 -11.60 16.32
CA THR A 72 23.99 -10.99 16.47
C THR A 72 23.94 -9.49 16.77
N PHE A 73 22.75 -8.87 16.71
CA PHE A 73 22.57 -7.43 16.86
C PHE A 73 23.27 -6.58 15.79
N ALA A 74 23.89 -7.22 14.77
CA ALA A 74 24.53 -6.54 13.65
C ALA A 74 23.49 -5.75 12.85
N THR A 75 23.90 -4.57 12.41
CA THR A 75 23.09 -3.67 11.59
C THR A 75 23.71 -3.47 10.23
N ALA A 76 22.87 -3.40 9.21
CA ALA A 76 23.27 -2.97 7.88
C ALA A 76 22.28 -1.92 7.40
N SER A 77 22.76 -0.88 6.71
CA SER A 77 21.90 0.21 6.24
C SER A 77 22.02 0.41 4.75
N GLN A 78 20.89 0.63 4.10
CA GLN A 78 20.80 1.00 2.70
C GLN A 78 20.09 2.34 2.57
N ARG A 79 20.53 3.17 1.62
CA ARG A 79 19.85 4.41 1.26
C ARG A 79 19.00 4.18 0.01
N LEU A 80 17.71 4.48 0.14
CA LEU A 80 16.72 4.47 -0.92
C LEU A 80 16.36 5.90 -1.30
N VAL A 81 16.34 6.21 -2.59
CA VAL A 81 15.98 7.53 -3.11
C VAL A 81 14.68 7.39 -3.88
N ILE A 82 13.62 8.04 -3.42
CA ILE A 82 12.28 7.93 -4.00
C ILE A 82 11.89 9.26 -4.63
N ALA A 83 11.52 9.23 -5.92
CA ALA A 83 11.01 10.38 -6.65
C ALA A 83 9.48 10.30 -6.75
N VAL A 84 8.81 11.40 -6.40
CA VAL A 84 7.35 11.49 -6.36
C VAL A 84 6.81 12.29 -7.53
N THR A 85 5.81 11.73 -8.24
CA THR A 85 5.08 12.40 -9.33
C THR A 85 3.56 12.33 -9.10
N PRO A 86 2.79 13.36 -9.53
CA PRO A 86 1.35 13.41 -9.30
C PRO A 86 0.57 12.42 -10.19
N ALA A 87 -0.61 11.99 -9.73
CA ALA A 87 -1.55 11.16 -10.51
C ALA A 87 -2.99 11.75 -10.45
N PRO A 88 -3.65 12.01 -11.60
CA PRO A 88 -4.82 12.89 -11.66
C PRO A 88 -6.18 12.24 -11.33
N PHE A 89 -6.48 11.01 -11.76
CA PHE A 89 -7.78 10.36 -11.50
C PHE A 89 -7.59 9.15 -10.58
N GLN A 90 -8.36 9.09 -9.49
CA GLN A 90 -8.23 8.05 -8.47
C GLN A 90 -9.60 7.64 -7.91
N ALA A 91 -9.80 6.35 -7.64
CA ALA A 91 -10.92 5.85 -6.82
C ALA A 91 -10.42 4.83 -5.80
N GLU A 92 -11.20 4.63 -4.74
CA GLU A 92 -10.85 3.77 -3.63
C GLU A 92 -11.83 2.61 -3.47
N PHE A 93 -11.28 1.43 -3.21
CA PHE A 93 -11.98 0.18 -3.03
C PHE A 93 -11.70 -0.37 -1.63
N LEU A 94 -12.73 -0.87 -0.95
CA LEU A 94 -12.55 -1.62 0.28
C LEU A 94 -12.59 -3.13 -0.01
N VAL A 95 -11.48 -3.81 0.26
CA VAL A 95 -11.35 -5.27 0.15
C VAL A 95 -11.34 -5.86 1.55
N GLY A 96 -12.49 -6.35 2.02
CA GLY A 96 -12.65 -6.77 3.42
C GLY A 96 -12.00 -8.10 3.80
N ASN A 97 -11.56 -8.90 2.83
CA ASN A 97 -11.06 -10.27 3.04
C ASN A 97 -9.57 -10.43 2.71
N ARG A 98 -8.80 -9.35 2.80
CA ARG A 98 -7.34 -9.34 2.55
C ARG A 98 -6.62 -8.58 3.64
N ASP A 99 -5.34 -8.89 3.81
CA ASP A 99 -4.40 -8.09 4.57
C ASP A 99 -3.49 -7.32 3.61
N VAL A 100 -2.81 -6.28 4.09
CA VAL A 100 -2.00 -5.39 3.23
C VAL A 100 -0.95 -6.18 2.47
N GLU A 101 -0.22 -7.07 3.14
CA GLU A 101 0.88 -7.84 2.59
C GLU A 101 0.46 -8.80 1.48
N GLU A 102 -0.83 -9.16 1.41
CA GLU A 102 -1.36 -10.01 0.34
C GLU A 102 -1.63 -9.25 -0.97
N LEU A 103 -1.68 -7.91 -0.91
CA LEU A 103 -1.93 -7.04 -2.06
C LEU A 103 -0.69 -6.26 -2.50
N LEU A 104 0.42 -6.34 -1.78
CA LEU A 104 1.69 -5.71 -2.18
C LEU A 104 2.42 -6.42 -3.33
N PRO A 105 2.44 -7.78 -3.41
CA PRO A 105 3.11 -8.48 -4.51
C PRO A 105 2.56 -8.08 -5.88
N GLU A 106 3.44 -8.02 -6.89
CA GLU A 106 3.10 -7.58 -8.24
C GLU A 106 1.94 -8.39 -8.85
N ALA A 107 2.03 -9.73 -8.81
CA ALA A 107 0.98 -10.61 -9.32
C ALA A 107 -0.40 -10.36 -8.67
N ALA A 108 -0.43 -10.03 -7.37
CA ALA A 108 -1.67 -9.72 -6.67
C ALA A 108 -2.24 -8.36 -7.10
N ARG A 109 -1.37 -7.35 -7.31
CA ARG A 109 -1.76 -6.03 -7.83
C ARG A 109 -2.30 -6.14 -9.24
N GLU A 110 -1.65 -6.89 -10.13
CA GLU A 110 -2.12 -7.10 -11.50
C GLU A 110 -3.49 -7.77 -11.53
N LEU A 111 -3.70 -8.82 -10.74
CA LEU A 111 -4.99 -9.51 -10.65
C LEU A 111 -6.09 -8.56 -10.14
N PHE A 112 -5.78 -7.70 -9.16
CA PHE A 112 -6.70 -6.68 -8.68
C PHE A 112 -7.02 -5.65 -9.78
N LEU A 113 -6.02 -5.21 -10.55
CA LEU A 113 -6.21 -4.26 -11.64
C LEU A 113 -7.06 -4.85 -12.77
N GLN A 114 -6.87 -6.12 -13.12
CA GLN A 114 -7.71 -6.82 -14.08
C GLN A 114 -9.17 -6.88 -13.63
N ALA A 115 -9.42 -7.16 -12.35
CA ALA A 115 -10.77 -7.13 -11.79
C ALA A 115 -11.37 -5.71 -11.79
N SER A 116 -10.53 -4.70 -11.54
CA SER A 116 -10.92 -3.28 -11.52
C SER A 116 -11.14 -2.69 -12.92
N ALA A 117 -10.52 -3.29 -13.95
CA ALA A 117 -10.57 -2.80 -15.33
C ALA A 117 -11.99 -2.73 -15.88
N GLY A 118 -12.85 -3.68 -15.50
CA GLY A 118 -14.26 -3.69 -15.90
C GLY A 118 -15.04 -2.46 -15.42
N LEU A 119 -14.61 -1.80 -14.34
CA LEU A 119 -15.27 -0.59 -13.82
C LEU A 119 -14.83 0.68 -14.57
N TRP A 120 -13.56 0.74 -14.98
CA TRP A 120 -13.01 1.89 -15.67
C TRP A 120 -13.25 1.88 -17.18
N GLU A 121 -13.49 0.70 -17.77
CA GLU A 121 -13.72 0.41 -19.20
C GLU A 121 -12.59 0.81 -20.15
N ARG A 122 -11.79 1.84 -19.80
CA ARG A 122 -10.68 2.40 -20.57
C ARG A 122 -9.59 2.85 -19.60
N GLY A 123 -8.34 2.58 -19.94
CA GLY A 123 -7.20 3.31 -19.38
C GLY A 123 -6.08 2.47 -18.78
N ASP A 124 -5.06 3.20 -18.36
CA ASP A 124 -3.80 2.76 -17.79
C ASP A 124 -3.90 2.68 -16.26
N LEU A 125 -4.66 1.69 -15.80
CA LEU A 125 -4.90 1.50 -14.39
C LEU A 125 -3.64 1.08 -13.66
N HIS A 126 -3.42 1.71 -12.53
CA HIS A 126 -2.36 1.35 -11.62
C HIS A 126 -2.85 1.52 -10.19
N VAL A 127 -2.44 0.60 -9.31
CA VAL A 127 -2.69 0.77 -7.87
C VAL A 127 -1.95 2.04 -7.46
N VAL A 128 -2.59 2.92 -6.70
CA VAL A 128 -2.07 4.20 -6.21
C VAL A 128 -1.79 4.15 -4.72
N ASN A 129 -2.62 3.46 -3.94
CA ASN A 129 -2.43 3.31 -2.51
C ASN A 129 -3.02 2.00 -2.01
N VAL A 130 -2.47 1.49 -0.91
CA VAL A 130 -2.95 0.33 -0.18
C VAL A 130 -2.83 0.69 1.30
N THR A 131 -3.93 0.70 2.03
CA THR A 131 -3.97 1.12 3.45
C THR A 131 -4.73 0.07 4.26
N SER A 132 -4.21 -0.34 5.42
CA SER A 132 -4.95 -1.26 6.30
C SER A 132 -6.24 -0.60 6.77
N ALA A 133 -7.33 -1.36 6.86
CA ALA A 133 -8.55 -0.85 7.45
C ALA A 133 -8.38 -0.48 8.92
N LEU A 134 -7.43 -1.10 9.63
CA LEU A 134 -7.09 -0.74 11.01
C LEU A 134 -6.59 0.70 11.13
N ASP A 135 -5.79 1.16 10.16
CA ASP A 135 -5.27 2.54 10.12
C ASP A 135 -6.37 3.59 9.94
N ARG A 136 -7.56 3.16 9.49
CA ARG A 136 -8.74 4.02 9.31
C ARG A 136 -9.83 3.82 10.35
N GLY A 137 -9.45 3.27 11.51
CA GLY A 137 -10.36 3.06 12.63
C GLY A 137 -11.19 1.77 12.51
N GLY A 138 -10.88 0.91 11.54
CA GLY A 138 -11.33 -0.48 11.55
C GLY A 138 -10.85 -1.18 12.81
N ARG A 139 -11.67 -2.08 13.35
CA ARG A 139 -11.36 -2.82 14.58
C ARG A 139 -11.38 -4.31 14.29
N VAL A 140 -10.23 -4.95 14.50
CA VAL A 140 -10.10 -6.40 14.59
C VAL A 140 -9.53 -6.72 15.98
N PRO A 141 -10.41 -6.85 17.00
CA PRO A 141 -9.97 -6.88 18.40
C PRO A 141 -9.16 -8.12 18.80
N LEU A 142 -9.23 -9.20 18.00
CA LEU A 142 -8.37 -10.36 18.13
C LEU A 142 -8.04 -10.88 16.72
N PRO A 143 -6.80 -11.34 16.44
CA PRO A 143 -6.49 -12.10 15.25
C PRO A 143 -7.28 -13.42 15.29
N ILE A 144 -8.47 -13.44 14.70
CA ILE A 144 -9.30 -14.64 14.57
C ILE A 144 -8.85 -15.36 13.30
N GLU A 145 -8.57 -16.65 13.41
CA GLU A 145 -8.17 -17.47 12.26
C GLU A 145 -9.20 -17.37 11.13
N GLY A 146 -8.74 -17.06 9.91
CA GLY A 146 -9.59 -16.84 8.74
C GLY A 146 -10.23 -15.45 8.64
N ARG A 147 -10.09 -14.56 9.64
CA ARG A 147 -10.58 -13.18 9.57
C ARG A 147 -9.45 -12.22 9.23
N LYS A 148 -9.64 -11.46 8.16
CA LYS A 148 -8.68 -10.48 7.65
C LYS A 148 -9.01 -9.08 8.12
N GLU A 149 -8.01 -8.23 8.17
CA GLU A 149 -8.15 -6.84 8.61
C GLU A 149 -8.99 -6.02 7.64
N GLY A 150 -8.88 -6.34 6.36
CA GLY A 150 -9.44 -5.55 5.27
C GLY A 150 -8.48 -4.44 4.85
N VAL A 151 -8.53 -4.09 3.57
CA VAL A 151 -7.60 -3.16 2.95
C VAL A 151 -8.35 -2.19 2.06
N TYR A 152 -8.01 -0.91 2.19
CA TYR A 152 -8.41 0.13 1.25
C TYR A 152 -7.38 0.18 0.11
N VAL A 153 -7.81 -0.09 -1.12
CA VAL A 153 -6.98 -0.04 -2.33
C VAL A 153 -7.43 1.15 -3.17
N GLN A 154 -6.56 2.13 -3.35
CA GLN A 154 -6.79 3.19 -4.31
C GLN A 154 -6.22 2.78 -5.67
N VAL A 155 -7.01 2.93 -6.73
CA VAL A 155 -6.60 2.72 -8.12
C VAL A 155 -6.67 4.06 -8.82
N GLY A 156 -5.66 4.35 -9.63
CA GLY A 156 -5.60 5.56 -10.43
C GLY A 156 -5.40 5.27 -11.89
N SER A 157 -5.68 6.30 -12.69
CA SER A 157 -5.60 6.31 -14.14
C SER A 157 -5.21 7.71 -14.61
N HIS A 158 -4.54 7.81 -15.75
CA HIS A 158 -4.44 9.09 -16.46
C HIS A 158 -5.68 9.38 -17.31
N SER A 159 -6.51 8.36 -17.53
CA SER A 159 -7.80 8.49 -18.21
C SER A 159 -8.92 8.89 -17.24
N PRO A 160 -9.89 9.70 -17.68
CA PRO A 160 -11.05 10.05 -16.86
C PRO A 160 -11.89 8.81 -16.50
N PHE A 161 -12.73 8.95 -15.47
CA PHE A 161 -13.64 7.88 -15.04
C PHE A 161 -14.62 7.48 -16.15
N SER A 162 -15.03 6.21 -16.16
CA SER A 162 -16.15 5.75 -16.99
C SER A 162 -17.44 6.48 -16.59
N PRO A 163 -18.42 6.60 -17.51
CA PRO A 163 -19.73 7.16 -17.18
C PRO A 163 -20.39 6.47 -15.98
N CYS A 164 -20.21 5.15 -15.85
CA CYS A 164 -20.70 4.34 -14.74
C CYS A 164 -20.07 4.75 -13.40
N LEU A 165 -18.74 4.90 -13.34
CA LEU A 165 -18.07 5.37 -12.13
C LEU A 165 -18.42 6.82 -11.80
N ALA A 166 -18.58 7.67 -12.82
CA ALA A 166 -19.04 9.04 -12.62
C ALA A 166 -20.48 9.10 -12.07
N SER A 167 -21.38 8.18 -12.48
CA SER A 167 -22.75 8.11 -11.94
C SER A 167 -22.83 7.49 -10.54
N ALA A 168 -21.82 6.70 -10.13
CA ALA A 168 -21.76 6.11 -8.79
C ALA A 168 -21.73 7.16 -7.67
N VAL A 169 -21.19 8.36 -7.92
CA VAL A 169 -21.18 9.48 -6.96
C VAL A 169 -22.41 10.37 -7.03
N SER A 170 -23.39 10.06 -7.90
CA SER A 170 -24.61 10.84 -8.04
C SER A 170 -25.39 10.95 -6.72
N PRO A 171 -26.18 12.04 -6.52
CA PRO A 171 -27.01 12.19 -5.32
C PRO A 171 -27.96 10.99 -5.11
N GLN A 172 -28.46 10.41 -6.19
CA GLN A 172 -29.34 9.24 -6.15
C GLN A 172 -28.59 7.98 -5.68
N SER A 173 -27.41 7.71 -6.22
CA SER A 173 -26.55 6.61 -5.77
C SER A 173 -26.17 6.75 -4.30
N ARG A 174 -25.82 7.96 -3.84
CA ARG A 174 -25.56 8.24 -2.41
C ARG A 174 -26.77 7.95 -1.53
N ALA A 175 -27.96 8.41 -1.94
CA ALA A 175 -29.19 8.14 -1.21
C ALA A 175 -29.51 6.64 -1.09
N ARG A 176 -29.21 5.85 -2.14
CA ARG A 176 -29.32 4.38 -2.11
C ARG A 176 -28.31 3.76 -1.15
N CYS A 177 -27.04 4.17 -1.21
CA CYS A 177 -25.99 3.69 -0.31
C CYS A 177 -26.31 3.98 1.16
N HIS A 178 -26.85 5.16 1.50
CA HIS A 178 -27.28 5.49 2.86
C HIS A 178 -28.41 4.58 3.37
N ARG A 179 -29.16 3.94 2.48
CA ARG A 179 -30.20 2.94 2.78
C ARG A 179 -29.70 1.51 2.68
N GLY A 180 -28.39 1.29 2.52
CA GLY A 180 -27.77 -0.03 2.34
C GLY A 180 -28.08 -0.67 0.97
N GLN A 181 -28.59 0.10 0.01
CA GLN A 181 -28.89 -0.38 -1.33
C GLN A 181 -27.69 -0.19 -2.27
N ARG A 182 -27.66 -0.97 -3.36
CA ARG A 182 -26.64 -0.83 -4.40
C ARG A 182 -26.77 0.53 -5.11
N PRO A 183 -25.65 1.20 -5.45
CA PRO A 183 -25.66 2.39 -6.28
C PRO A 183 -26.27 2.11 -7.66
N LEU A 184 -26.71 3.16 -8.35
CA LEU A 184 -27.22 3.07 -9.71
C LEU A 184 -26.12 2.68 -10.69
#